data_AF-A0A552J4C1-F1
#
_entry.id   AF-A0A552J4C1-F1
#
_cell.length_a   1.000
_cell.length_b   1.000
_cell.length_c   1.000
_cell.angle_alpha   90.00
_cell.angle_beta   90.00
_cell.angle_gamma   90.00
#
_symmetry.space_group_name_H-M   'P 1'
#
loop_
_entity.id
_entity.type
_entity.pdbx_description
1 polymer ?
#
loop_
_entity_poly.entity_id
_entity_poly.type
_entity_poly.pdbx_seq_one_letter_code
_entity_poly.pdbx_strand_id
1 'polypeptide(L)'
;MPISPIFNPAGDDAIENRSIWFGNTTNLMQLNDVRYTWAVGLYQQMRENFWIPQRLDITQDVTEYGHLTDEERAAYHGILSYLTFLDSVQTCNIP
;
A
#
# COMPACT_ATOMS: atom_id res chain seq x y z
N MET A 1 9.28 -15.56 -14.34
CA MET A 1 7.87 -16.01 -14.37
C MET A 1 7.28 -15.61 -15.71
N PRO A 2 6.39 -16.41 -16.33
CA PRO A 2 5.68 -15.98 -17.52
C PRO A 2 4.87 -14.72 -17.20
N ILE A 3 4.93 -13.72 -18.07
CA ILE A 3 4.21 -12.45 -17.92
C ILE A 3 2.74 -12.71 -18.21
N SER A 4 1.86 -12.41 -17.25
CA SER A 4 0.42 -12.46 -17.48
C SER A 4 0.02 -11.43 -18.54
N PRO A 5 -0.81 -11.78 -19.53
CA PRO A 5 -1.28 -10.82 -20.52
C PRO A 5 -2.13 -9.74 -19.85
N ILE A 6 -2.18 -8.51 -20.40
CA ILE A 6 -3.00 -7.42 -19.83
C ILE A 6 -4.48 -7.82 -19.78
N PHE A 7 -4.97 -8.53 -20.79
CA PHE A 7 -6.32 -9.06 -20.86
C PHE A 7 -6.29 -10.45 -21.50
N ASN A 8 -7.04 -11.39 -20.93
CA ASN A 8 -7.14 -12.76 -21.42
C ASN A 8 -8.62 -13.11 -21.75
N PRO A 9 -9.03 -13.05 -23.02
CA PRO A 9 -10.43 -13.29 -23.40
C PRO A 9 -10.89 -14.73 -23.18
N ALA A 10 -9.98 -15.69 -23.04
CA ALA A 10 -10.27 -17.10 -22.77
C ALA A 10 -10.10 -17.47 -21.29
N GLY A 11 -10.02 -16.46 -20.40
CA GLY A 11 -9.95 -16.65 -18.95
C GLY A 11 -11.24 -17.24 -18.38
N ASP A 12 -11.09 -18.00 -17.30
CA ASP A 12 -12.16 -18.52 -16.47
C ASP A 12 -12.21 -17.76 -15.14
N ASP A 13 -13.23 -16.92 -14.99
CA ASP A 13 -13.44 -16.13 -13.79
C ASP A 13 -14.39 -16.82 -12.78
N ALA A 14 -14.72 -18.10 -12.94
CA ALA A 14 -15.50 -18.84 -11.95
C ALA A 14 -14.82 -18.82 -10.56
N ILE A 15 -15.61 -18.56 -9.51
CA ILE A 15 -15.12 -18.39 -8.13
C ILE A 15 -14.30 -19.61 -7.68
N GLU A 16 -14.71 -20.83 -8.04
CA GLU A 16 -14.04 -22.06 -7.61
C GLU A 16 -12.64 -22.23 -8.21
N ASN A 17 -12.39 -21.65 -9.39
CA ASN A 17 -11.16 -21.82 -10.17
C ASN A 17 -10.14 -20.68 -9.99
N ARG A 18 -10.54 -19.53 -9.42
CA ARG A 18 -9.64 -18.38 -9.21
C ARG A 18 -8.56 -18.64 -8.16
N SER A 19 -7.29 -18.59 -8.50
CA SER A 19 -6.18 -18.67 -7.52
C SER A 19 -5.43 -17.35 -7.42
N ILE A 20 -4.74 -17.11 -6.29
CA ILE A 20 -3.87 -15.93 -6.12
C ILE A 20 -2.71 -15.97 -7.13
N TRP A 21 -2.15 -17.16 -7.36
CA TRP A 21 -1.02 -17.37 -8.26
C TRP A 21 -1.39 -18.37 -9.34
N PHE A 22 -0.87 -18.18 -10.55
CA PHE A 22 -1.01 -19.09 -11.69
C PHE A 22 -2.47 -19.41 -12.11
N GLY A 23 -3.43 -18.55 -11.78
CA GLY A 23 -4.82 -18.69 -12.19
C GLY A 23 -5.05 -18.24 -13.63
N ASN A 24 -6.05 -18.84 -14.30
CA ASN A 24 -6.46 -18.46 -15.65
C ASN A 24 -7.55 -17.38 -15.61
N THR A 25 -7.26 -16.16 -15.15
CA THR A 25 -8.25 -15.07 -15.08
C THR A 25 -8.25 -14.22 -16.36
N THR A 26 -9.35 -13.50 -16.60
CA THR A 26 -9.45 -12.50 -17.67
C THR A 26 -8.72 -11.19 -17.36
N ASN A 27 -8.34 -10.95 -16.10
CA ASN A 27 -7.82 -9.68 -15.53
C ASN A 27 -8.85 -8.53 -15.48
N LEU A 28 -10.14 -8.81 -15.66
CA LEU A 28 -11.19 -7.82 -15.44
C LEU A 28 -11.40 -7.55 -13.95
N MET A 29 -11.45 -6.27 -13.57
CA MET A 29 -11.70 -5.86 -12.19
C MET A 29 -13.20 -5.98 -11.85
N GLN A 30 -13.59 -7.12 -11.29
CA GLN A 30 -14.96 -7.39 -10.83
C GLN A 30 -15.03 -7.43 -9.30
N LEU A 31 -15.46 -6.35 -8.66
CA LEU A 31 -15.53 -6.25 -7.19
C LEU A 31 -16.77 -6.92 -6.58
N ASN A 32 -17.78 -7.25 -7.40
CA ASN A 32 -19.01 -7.91 -6.95
C ASN A 32 -18.87 -9.44 -6.87
N ASP A 33 -17.95 -10.01 -7.64
CA ASP A 33 -17.75 -11.45 -7.77
C ASP A 33 -16.30 -11.78 -7.39
N VAL A 34 -16.06 -12.08 -6.11
CA VAL A 34 -14.72 -12.28 -5.56
C VAL A 34 -14.62 -13.61 -4.79
N ARG A 35 -13.53 -14.36 -4.99
CA ARG A 35 -13.26 -15.59 -4.22
C ARG A 35 -12.83 -15.30 -2.77
N TYR A 36 -12.04 -14.25 -2.58
CA TYR A 36 -11.47 -13.90 -1.29
C TYR A 36 -12.25 -12.74 -0.66
N THR A 37 -13.30 -13.06 0.09
CA THR A 37 -14.21 -12.05 0.68
C THR A 37 -13.50 -11.10 1.64
N TRP A 38 -12.44 -11.55 2.33
CA TRP A 38 -11.61 -10.71 3.19
C TRP A 38 -10.94 -9.55 2.43
N ALA A 39 -10.65 -9.71 1.13
CA ALA A 39 -10.01 -8.67 0.33
C ALA A 39 -10.94 -7.45 0.14
N VAL A 40 -12.26 -7.68 0.08
CA VAL A 40 -13.26 -6.61 -0.02
C VAL A 40 -13.31 -5.80 1.28
N GLY A 41 -13.30 -6.48 2.42
CA GLY A 41 -13.25 -5.82 3.73
C GLY A 41 -11.97 -4.98 3.90
N LEU A 42 -10.82 -5.55 3.52
CA LEU A 42 -9.54 -4.83 3.55
C LEU A 42 -9.56 -3.58 2.65
N TYR A 43 -10.08 -3.70 1.43
CA TYR A 43 -10.20 -2.58 0.50
C TYR A 43 -11.09 -1.45 1.06
N GLN A 44 -12.22 -1.79 1.68
CA GLN A 44 -13.09 -0.79 2.32
C GLN A 44 -12.36 -0.08 3.47
N GLN A 45 -11.71 -0.83 4.36
CA GLN A 45 -10.97 -0.27 5.48
C GLN A 45 -9.81 0.64 5.01
N MET A 46 -9.07 0.24 3.97
CA MET A 46 -8.01 1.07 3.39
C MET A 46 -8.55 2.39 2.83
N ARG A 47 -9.74 2.38 2.22
CA ARG A 47 -10.39 3.60 1.72
C ARG A 47 -10.87 4.51 2.84
N GLU A 48 -11.43 3.95 3.90
CA GLU A 48 -11.89 4.72 5.07
C GLU A 48 -10.73 5.39 5.80
N ASN A 49 -9.57 4.74 5.85
CA ASN A 49 -8.35 5.29 6.46
C ASN A 49 -7.58 6.28 5.56
N PHE A 50 -8.21 6.80 4.50
CA PHE A 50 -7.57 7.78 3.64
C PHE A 50 -7.33 9.10 4.38
N TRP A 51 -6.09 9.57 4.39
CA TRP A 51 -5.70 10.84 4.98
C TRP A 51 -4.70 11.58 4.09
N ILE A 52 -4.57 12.89 4.30
CA ILE A 52 -3.67 13.75 3.53
C ILE A 52 -2.71 14.44 4.51
N PRO A 53 -1.38 14.27 4.37
CA PRO A 53 -0.40 14.81 5.33
C PRO A 53 -0.46 16.32 5.52
N GLN A 54 -0.71 17.08 4.44
CA GLN A 54 -0.71 18.55 4.47
C GLN A 54 -1.88 19.15 5.26
N ARG A 55 -2.85 18.33 5.70
CA ARG A 55 -3.95 18.79 6.55
C ARG A 55 -3.61 18.81 8.04
N LEU A 56 -2.50 18.16 8.43
CA LEU A 56 -2.04 18.17 9.81
C LEU A 56 -1.30 19.49 10.07
N ASP A 57 -1.68 20.18 11.14
CA ASP A 57 -0.94 21.36 11.60
C ASP A 57 0.33 20.93 12.32
N ILE A 58 1.47 21.45 11.87
CA ILE A 58 2.81 21.16 12.40
C ILE A 58 3.50 22.44 12.93
N THR A 59 2.76 23.54 13.09
CA THR A 59 3.32 24.85 13.46
C THR A 59 4.06 24.79 14.80
N GLN A 60 3.53 24.03 15.77
CA GLN A 60 4.16 23.84 17.07
C GLN A 60 5.43 22.99 16.96
N ASP A 61 5.37 21.88 16.23
CA ASP A 61 6.49 20.95 16.03
C ASP A 61 7.73 21.66 15.44
N VAL A 62 7.51 22.60 14.50
CA VAL A 62 8.60 23.42 13.91
C VAL A 62 9.32 24.25 14.98
N THR A 63 8.59 24.77 15.95
CA THR A 63 9.18 25.58 17.03
C THR A 63 9.94 24.70 18.02
N GLU A 64 9.32 23.59 18.46
CA GLU A 64 9.92 22.67 19.44
C GLU A 64 11.12 21.91 18.90
N TYR A 65 11.20 21.68 17.60
CA TYR A 65 12.35 21.07 16.96
C TYR A 65 13.68 21.81 17.26
N GLY A 66 13.61 23.14 17.45
CA GLY A 66 14.74 23.97 17.84
C GLY A 66 15.23 23.72 19.27
N HIS A 67 14.37 23.20 20.14
CA HIS A 67 14.65 22.94 21.56
C HIS A 67 15.15 21.51 21.85
N LEU A 68 15.14 20.62 20.85
CA LEU A 68 15.64 19.26 21.00
C LEU A 68 17.13 19.25 21.37
N THR A 69 17.49 18.32 22.25
CA THR A 69 18.89 17.99 22.54
C THR A 69 19.59 17.39 21.31
N ASP A 70 20.92 17.40 21.31
CA ASP A 70 21.69 16.84 20.20
C ASP A 70 21.44 15.33 20.05
N GLU A 71 21.25 14.61 21.15
CA GLU A 71 20.92 13.20 21.18
C GLU A 71 19.53 12.90 20.59
N GLU A 72 18.51 13.69 20.95
CA GLU A 72 17.16 13.56 20.41
C GLU A 72 17.12 13.87 18.92
N ARG A 73 17.84 14.90 18.48
CA ARG A 73 17.94 15.28 17.07
C ARG A 73 18.64 14.20 16.25
N ALA A 74 19.70 13.60 16.78
CA ALA A 74 20.39 12.48 16.12
C ALA A 74 19.46 11.27 15.94
N ALA A 75 18.70 10.90 16.98
CA ALA A 75 17.71 9.83 16.91
C ALA A 75 16.60 10.15 15.90
N TYR A 76 16.06 11.37 15.93
CA TYR A 76 15.02 11.84 15.01
C TYR A 76 15.46 11.71 13.55
N HIS A 77 16.66 12.20 13.21
CA HIS A 77 17.21 12.11 11.86
C HIS A 77 17.43 10.67 11.40
N GLY A 78 17.95 9.81 12.29
CA GLY A 78 18.18 8.40 11.98
C GLY A 78 16.87 7.67 11.65
N ILE A 79 15.85 7.86 12.49
CA ILE A 79 14.54 7.21 12.32
C ILE A 79 13.85 7.72 11.04
N LEU A 80 13.80 9.05 10.85
CA LEU A 80 13.14 9.65 9.68
C LEU A 80 13.79 9.19 8.37
N SER A 81 15.13 9.17 8.32
CA SER A 81 15.86 8.70 7.15
C SER A 81 15.56 7.23 6.86
N TYR A 82 15.54 6.40 7.90
CA TYR A 82 15.30 4.97 7.74
C TYR A 82 13.86 4.66 7.29
N LEU A 83 12.85 5.30 7.88
CA LEU A 83 11.45 5.13 7.46
C LEU A 83 11.24 5.58 6.01
N THR A 84 11.81 6.72 5.62
CA THR A 84 11.76 7.20 4.24
C THR A 84 12.37 6.19 3.25
N PHE A 85 13.47 5.56 3.64
CA PHE A 85 14.10 4.52 2.83
C PHE A 85 13.21 3.26 2.71
N LEU A 86 12.62 2.80 3.83
CA LEU A 86 11.75 1.62 3.82
C LEU A 86 10.51 1.81 2.93
N ASP A 87 9.87 2.97 3.00
CA ASP A 87 8.72 3.30 2.15
C ASP A 87 9.10 3.34 0.66
N SER A 88 10.29 3.86 0.35
CA SER A 88 10.82 3.86 -1.02
C SER A 88 11.03 2.45 -1.55
N VAL A 89 11.57 1.53 -0.73
CA VAL A 89 11.77 0.11 -1.11
C VAL A 89 10.43 -0.59 -1.35
N GLN A 90 9.42 -0.34 -0.51
CA GLN A 90 8.08 -0.93 -0.69
C GLN A 90 7.44 -0.46 -2.00
N THR A 91 7.61 0.81 -2.36
CA THR A 91 7.10 1.38 -3.62
C THR A 91 7.70 0.69 -4.86
N CYS A 92 8.94 0.21 -4.78
CA CYS A 92 9.61 -0.47 -5.90
C CYS A 92 9.35 -1.98 -5.98
N ASN A 93 9.02 -2.63 -4.87
CA ASN A 93 8.95 -4.10 -4.79
C ASN A 93 7.53 -4.68 -4.87
N ILE A 94 6.50 -3.88 -4.55
CA ILE A 94 5.09 -4.29 -4.61
C ILE A 94 4.52 -4.30 -6.04
N PRO A 95 4.90 -3.38 -6.96
CA PRO A 95 4.50 -3.46 -8.37
C PRO A 95 5.02 -4.71 -9.08
#